data_AF-A0A6G9YKP9-F1
#
_entry.id   AF-A0A6G9YKP9-F1
#
_cell.length_a   1.000
_cell.length_b   1.000
_cell.length_c   1.000
_cell.angle_alpha   90.00
_cell.angle_beta   90.00
_cell.angle_gamma   90.00
#
_symmetry.space_group_name_H-M   'P 1'
#
loop_
_entity.id
_entity.type
_entity.pdbx_description
1 polymer ?
#
loop_
_entity_poly.entity_id
_entity_poly.type
_entity_poly.pdbx_seq_one_letter_code
_entity_poly.pdbx_strand_id
1 'polypeptide(L)'
;MTDNAEEPVRTAPADLHERLHQVRERLHEVQGELADIQREYRDLRRHPNELAVDGPGKPIEPVVATDAVLSGLSRADCQLRGAERWITATRGQYATRLKLTDQATEDLEQRRTAPSPIQRSR
;
A
#
# COMPACT_ATOMS: atom_id res chain seq x y z
N MET A 1 -25.84 -29.79 -13.36
CA MET A 1 -24.39 -29.67 -13.15
C MET A 1 -24.00 -28.33 -13.71
N THR A 2 -23.78 -27.35 -12.84
CA THR A 2 -23.43 -25.99 -13.25
C THR A 2 -22.01 -26.03 -13.77
N ASP A 3 -21.87 -25.74 -15.06
CA ASP A 3 -20.61 -25.55 -15.75
C ASP A 3 -19.90 -24.37 -15.07
N ASN A 4 -19.08 -24.66 -14.06
CA ASN A 4 -18.09 -23.72 -13.55
C ASN A 4 -17.08 -23.59 -14.68
N ALA A 5 -17.39 -22.75 -15.68
CA ALA A 5 -16.38 -22.22 -16.57
C ALA A 5 -15.41 -21.43 -15.67
N GLU A 6 -14.42 -22.12 -15.12
CA GLU A 6 -13.41 -21.57 -14.23
C GLU A 6 -12.85 -20.35 -14.92
N GLU A 7 -13.10 -19.18 -14.34
CA GLU A 7 -12.71 -17.94 -14.96
C GLU A 7 -11.17 -17.96 -15.07
N PRO A 8 -10.63 -17.97 -16.30
CA PRO A 8 -9.25 -18.36 -16.51
C PRO A 8 -8.29 -17.29 -15.98
N VAL A 9 -7.16 -17.73 -15.41
CA VAL A 9 -6.19 -16.90 -14.69
C VAL A 9 -5.73 -15.69 -15.53
N ARG A 10 -5.73 -14.50 -14.92
CA ARG A 10 -5.45 -13.22 -15.60
C ARG A 10 -4.08 -12.63 -15.33
N THR A 11 -3.33 -13.16 -14.37
CA THR A 11 -2.07 -12.57 -13.91
C THR A 11 -1.11 -13.67 -13.47
N ALA A 12 0.15 -13.59 -13.91
CA ALA A 12 1.14 -14.57 -13.49
C ALA A 12 1.52 -14.33 -12.01
N PRO A 13 1.80 -15.39 -11.22
CA PRO A 13 2.32 -15.25 -9.87
C PRO A 13 3.57 -14.37 -9.77
N ALA A 14 4.44 -14.40 -10.79
CA ALA A 14 5.61 -13.53 -10.88
C ALA A 14 5.25 -12.03 -10.92
N ASP A 15 4.20 -11.66 -11.66
CA ASP A 15 3.72 -10.28 -11.72
C ASP A 15 3.15 -9.83 -10.37
N LEU A 16 2.44 -10.73 -9.67
CA LEU A 16 1.93 -10.44 -8.32
C LEU A 16 3.06 -10.31 -7.29
N HIS A 17 4.09 -11.14 -7.41
CA HIS A 17 5.30 -11.06 -6.58
C HIS A 17 6.01 -9.71 -6.77
N GLU A 18 6.19 -9.28 -8.01
CA GLU A 18 6.78 -7.98 -8.33
C GLU A 18 5.95 -6.83 -7.77
N ARG A 19 4.62 -6.88 -7.92
CA ARG A 19 3.72 -5.87 -7.32
C ARG A 19 3.82 -5.83 -5.79
N LEU A 20 3.95 -6.98 -5.12
CA LEU A 20 4.17 -7.02 -3.67
C LEU A 20 5.51 -6.40 -3.27
N HIS A 21 6.56 -6.57 -4.08
CA HIS A 21 7.84 -5.89 -3.88
C HIS A 21 7.66 -4.37 -3.99
N GLN A 22 7.01 -3.87 -5.03
CA GLN A 22 6.75 -2.44 -5.23
C GLN A 22 5.91 -1.83 -4.10
N VAL A 23 4.88 -2.55 -3.62
CA VAL A 23 4.08 -2.09 -2.47
C VAL A 23 4.95 -1.97 -1.21
N ARG A 24 5.88 -2.90 -0.98
CA ARG A 24 6.81 -2.83 0.14
C ARG A 24 7.71 -1.58 0.06
N GLU A 25 8.28 -1.29 -1.11
CA GLU A 25 9.13 -0.10 -1.28
C GLU A 25 8.34 1.19 -1.00
N ARG A 26 7.11 1.30 -1.52
CA ARG A 26 6.22 2.45 -1.22
C ARG A 26 5.86 2.58 0.26
N LEU A 27 5.67 1.46 0.96
CA LEU A 27 5.47 1.50 2.41
C LEU A 27 6.68 2.07 3.14
N HIS A 28 7.89 1.74 2.67
CA HIS A 28 9.13 2.27 3.24
C HIS A 28 9.27 3.77 3.00
N GLU A 29 8.94 4.25 1.79
CA GLU A 29 8.90 5.69 1.47
C GLU A 29 7.93 6.44 2.41
N VAL A 30 6.69 5.94 2.55
CA VAL A 30 5.67 6.54 3.42
C VAL A 30 6.11 6.52 4.90
N GLN A 31 6.79 5.46 5.36
CA GLN A 31 7.37 5.42 6.71
C GLN A 31 8.43 6.52 6.91
N GLY A 32 9.26 6.79 5.90
CA GLY A 32 10.23 7.88 5.92
C GLY A 32 9.57 9.24 6.05
N GLU A 33 8.57 9.52 5.20
CA GLU A 33 7.80 10.77 5.26
C GLU A 33 7.10 10.94 6.63
N LEU A 34 6.51 9.87 7.17
CA LEU A 34 5.91 9.88 8.51
C LEU A 34 6.91 10.22 9.60
N ALA A 35 8.14 9.70 9.52
CA ALA A 35 9.19 9.98 10.49
C ALA A 35 9.63 11.45 10.44
N ASP A 36 9.70 12.03 9.24
CA ASP A 36 10.00 13.45 9.04
C ASP A 36 8.90 14.34 9.60
N ILE A 37 7.63 14.06 9.29
CA ILE A 37 6.48 14.80 9.83
C ILE A 37 6.43 14.68 11.36
N GLN A 38 6.67 13.49 11.92
CA GLN A 38 6.74 13.32 13.37
C GLN A 38 7.86 14.15 14.00
N ARG A 39 9.01 14.30 13.35
CA ARG A 39 10.10 15.16 13.83
C ARG A 39 9.64 16.61 13.87
N GLU A 40 9.02 17.11 12.81
CA GLU A 40 8.49 18.48 12.74
C GLU A 40 7.42 18.73 13.82
N TYR A 41 6.48 17.81 14.03
CA TYR A 41 5.49 17.95 15.10
C TYR A 41 6.10 17.90 16.51
N ARG A 42 7.19 17.15 16.72
CA ARG A 42 7.92 17.18 18.01
C ARG A 42 8.60 18.52 18.23
N ASP A 43 9.08 19.17 17.17
CA ASP A 43 9.64 20.52 17.25
C ASP A 43 8.53 21.54 17.55
N LEU A 44 7.41 21.52 16.83
CA LEU A 44 6.26 22.38 17.13
C LEU A 44 5.77 22.20 18.58
N ARG A 45 5.73 20.97 19.09
CA ARG A 45 5.37 20.67 20.49
C ARG A 45 6.31 21.33 21.50
N ARG A 46 7.60 21.48 21.19
CA ARG A 46 8.59 22.18 22.05
C ARG A 46 8.43 23.69 22.02
N HIS A 47 7.77 24.21 20.98
CA HIS A 47 7.54 25.63 20.73
C HIS A 47 6.05 25.98 20.72
N PRO A 48 5.26 25.65 21.77
CA PRO A 48 3.81 25.81 21.74
C PRO A 48 3.36 27.28 21.67
N ASN A 49 4.23 28.22 22.07
CA ASN A 49 3.98 29.65 21.98
C ASN A 49 4.02 30.19 20.54
N GLU A 50 4.58 29.40 19.60
CA GLU A 50 4.62 29.72 18.17
C GLU A 50 3.38 29.20 17.44
N LEU A 51 2.47 28.54 18.15
CA LEU A 51 1.26 27.95 17.61
C LEU A 51 0.03 28.76 18.04
N ALA A 52 -0.74 29.20 17.04
CA ALA A 52 -2.12 29.65 17.25
C ALA A 52 -3.06 28.49 16.89
N VAL A 53 -4.05 28.24 17.74
CA VAL A 53 -5.15 27.32 17.41
C VAL A 53 -6.32 28.18 16.98
N ASP A 54 -6.57 28.21 15.67
CA ASP A 54 -7.75 28.85 15.11
C ASP A 54 -8.96 27.91 15.18
N GLY A 55 -10.16 28.47 15.36
CA GLY A 55 -11.40 27.84 14.91
C GLY A 55 -12.56 27.79 15.93
N PRO A 56 -13.82 27.86 15.44
CA PRO A 56 -15.03 27.76 16.25
C PRO A 56 -15.20 26.33 16.76
N GLY A 57 -15.14 26.17 18.08
CA GLY A 57 -15.17 24.89 18.77
C GLY A 57 -14.80 25.07 20.24
N LYS A 58 -14.58 23.97 20.97
CA LYS A 58 -14.02 24.09 22.32
C LYS A 58 -12.57 24.57 22.19
N PRO A 59 -12.13 25.55 23.02
CA PRO A 59 -10.73 25.92 23.12
C PRO A 59 -9.87 24.68 23.37
N ILE A 60 -8.81 24.51 22.58
CA ILE A 60 -7.81 23.45 22.71
C ILE A 60 -6.46 24.13 22.84
N GLU A 61 -5.66 23.69 23.81
CA GLU A 61 -4.29 24.15 23.95
C GLU A 61 -3.41 23.58 22.82
N PRO A 62 -2.50 24.36 22.22
CA PRO A 62 -1.62 23.89 21.14
C PRO A 62 -0.87 22.59 21.47
N VAL A 63 -0.44 22.44 22.73
CA VAL A 63 0.23 21.20 23.20
C VAL A 63 -0.70 19.99 23.08
N VAL A 64 -1.96 20.13 23.49
CA VAL A 64 -2.96 19.05 23.40
C VAL A 64 -3.21 18.67 21.93
N ALA A 65 -3.29 19.66 21.04
CA ALA A 65 -3.45 19.42 19.61
C ALA A 65 -2.24 18.67 19.01
N THR A 66 -1.02 19.12 19.30
CA THR A 66 0.21 18.48 18.80
C THR A 66 0.41 17.07 19.37
N ASP A 67 0.06 16.83 20.64
CA ASP A 67 0.12 15.49 21.25
C ASP A 67 -0.88 14.52 20.61
N ALA A 68 -2.08 14.98 20.27
CA ALA A 68 -3.06 14.17 19.56
C ALA A 68 -2.56 13.77 18.17
N VAL A 69 -1.95 14.70 17.43
CA VAL A 69 -1.36 14.41 16.12
C VAL A 69 -0.20 13.41 16.24
N LEU A 70 0.75 13.63 17.15
CA LEU A 70 1.87 12.72 17.37
C LEU A 70 1.42 11.30 17.74
N SER A 71 0.35 11.19 18.54
CA SER A 71 -0.26 9.91 18.90
C SER A 71 -0.86 9.21 17.68
N GLY A 72 -1.57 9.95 16.82
CA GLY A 72 -2.12 9.45 15.56
C GLY A 72 -1.02 8.97 14.60
N LEU A 73 0.02 9.77 14.39
CA LEU A 73 1.16 9.43 13.54
C LEU A 73 1.93 8.21 14.06
N SER A 74 2.09 8.08 15.39
CA SER A 74 2.74 6.90 16.00
C SER A 74 1.94 5.63 15.77
N ARG A 75 0.60 5.72 15.85
CA ARG A 75 -0.28 4.59 15.53
C ARG A 75 -0.20 4.21 14.05
N ALA A 76 -0.18 5.19 13.15
CA ALA A 76 -0.03 4.95 11.71
C ALA A 76 1.30 4.24 11.39
N ASP A 77 2.42 4.74 11.90
CA ASP A 77 3.75 4.10 11.74
C ASP A 77 3.74 2.64 12.23
N CYS A 78 3.15 2.37 13.40
CA CYS A 78 3.02 1.00 13.92
C CYS A 78 2.25 0.08 12.96
N GLN A 79 1.16 0.56 12.36
CA GLN A 79 0.39 -0.21 11.37
C GLN A 79 1.19 -0.47 10.10
N LEU A 80 1.91 0.54 9.59
CA LEU A 80 2.73 0.40 8.38
C LEU A 80 3.87 -0.61 8.58
N ARG A 81 4.57 -0.56 9.71
CA ARG A 81 5.59 -1.58 10.06
C ARG A 81 4.98 -2.98 10.18
N GLY A 82 3.75 -3.07 10.69
CA GLY A 82 2.99 -4.32 10.68
C GLY A 82 2.76 -4.85 9.26
N ALA A 83 2.22 -4.00 8.39
CA ALA A 83 1.95 -4.34 6.98
C ALA A 83 3.22 -4.76 6.24
N GLU A 84 4.32 -4.03 6.40
CA GLU A 84 5.61 -4.34 5.80
C GLU A 84 6.13 -5.74 6.20
N ARG A 85 6.03 -6.07 7.50
CA ARG A 85 6.39 -7.41 8.01
C ARG A 85 5.54 -8.50 7.38
N TRP A 86 4.22 -8.29 7.31
CA TRP A 86 3.30 -9.26 6.71
C TRP A 86 3.57 -9.46 5.21
N ILE A 87 3.77 -8.38 4.46
CA ILE A 87 4.09 -8.46 3.03
C ILE A 87 5.41 -9.19 2.82
N THR A 88 6.43 -8.89 3.62
CA THR A 88 7.74 -9.56 3.53
C THR A 88 7.63 -11.05 3.84
N ALA A 89 6.89 -11.41 4.90
CA ALA A 89 6.66 -12.80 5.28
C ALA A 89 5.88 -13.57 4.19
N THR A 90 4.75 -13.02 3.73
CA THR A 90 3.93 -13.65 2.68
C THR A 90 4.69 -13.80 1.37
N ARG A 91 5.48 -12.79 0.99
CA ARG A 91 6.32 -12.85 -0.21
C ARG A 91 7.36 -13.97 -0.11
N GLY A 92 8.08 -14.05 1.02
CA GLY A 92 9.13 -15.04 1.24
C GLY A 92 8.62 -16.47 1.40
N GLN A 93 7.46 -16.66 2.04
CA GLN A 93 6.93 -17.99 2.35
C GLN A 93 6.13 -18.61 1.19
N TYR A 94 5.35 -17.80 0.47
CA TYR A 94 4.32 -18.32 -0.43
C TYR A 94 4.49 -17.83 -1.86
N ALA A 95 4.66 -16.52 -2.07
CA ALA A 95 4.61 -15.95 -3.43
C ALA A 95 5.70 -16.50 -4.35
N THR A 96 6.92 -16.70 -3.84
CA THR A 96 8.06 -17.27 -4.62
C THR A 96 7.87 -18.74 -5.00
N ARG A 97 6.92 -19.44 -4.39
CA ARG A 97 6.68 -20.88 -4.61
C ARG A 97 5.55 -21.15 -5.59
N LEU A 98 4.80 -20.13 -5.98
CA LEU A 98 3.67 -20.25 -6.88
C LEU A 98 4.14 -20.13 -8.32
N LYS A 99 3.73 -21.10 -9.15
CA LYS A 99 3.87 -21.05 -10.60
C LYS A 99 2.54 -21.42 -11.24
N LEU A 100 2.31 -20.93 -12.46
CA LEU A 100 1.21 -21.42 -13.27
C LEU A 100 1.51 -22.84 -13.74
N THR A 101 0.46 -23.59 -14.07
CA THR A 101 0.60 -24.81 -14.86
C THR A 101 0.97 -24.45 -16.30
N ASP A 102 1.49 -25.41 -17.05
CA ASP A 102 1.89 -25.19 -18.45
C ASP A 102 0.69 -24.71 -19.28
N GLN A 103 -0.46 -25.39 -19.15
CA GLN A 103 -1.72 -24.99 -19.81
C GLN A 103 -2.13 -23.54 -19.45
N ALA A 104 -2.08 -23.16 -18.17
CA ALA A 104 -2.45 -21.81 -17.76
C ALA A 104 -1.44 -20.75 -18.23
N THR A 105 -0.20 -21.15 -18.48
CA THR A 105 0.84 -20.27 -19.05
C THR A 105 0.55 -20.01 -20.52
N GLU A 106 0.29 -21.06 -21.30
CA GLU A 106 -0.07 -20.96 -22.72
C GLU A 106 -1.34 -20.12 -22.92
N ASP A 107 -2.38 -20.37 -22.12
CA ASP A 107 -3.64 -19.62 -22.18
C ASP A 107 -3.42 -18.12 -21.91
N LEU A 108 -2.53 -17.79 -20.97
CA LEU A 108 -2.20 -16.39 -20.62
C LEU A 108 -1.39 -15.71 -21.74
N GLU A 109 -0.43 -16.42 -22.34
CA GLU A 109 0.39 -15.92 -23.45
C GLU A 109 -0.43 -15.67 -24.72
N GLN A 110 -1.32 -16.59 -25.08
CA GLN A 110 -2.23 -16.43 -26.22
C GLN A 110 -3.09 -15.16 -26.09
N ARG A 111 -3.51 -14.82 -24.87
CA ARG A 111 -4.28 -13.60 -24.61
C ARG A 111 -3.44 -12.34 -24.67
N ARG A 112 -2.22 -12.38 -24.14
CA ARG A 112 -1.29 -11.24 -24.19
C ARG A 112 -0.91 -10.89 -25.64
N THR A 113 -0.89 -11.89 -26.51
CA THR A 113 -0.53 -11.75 -27.93
C THR A 113 -1.72 -11.55 -28.86
N ALA A 114 -2.95 -11.84 -28.41
CA ALA A 114 -4.15 -11.62 -29.20
C ALA A 114 -4.30 -10.13 -29.56
N PRO A 115 -4.34 -9.77 -30.86
CA PRO A 115 -4.53 -8.38 -31.26
C PRO A 115 -5.91 -7.89 -30.82
N SER A 116 -5.98 -6.70 -30.22
CA SER A 116 -7.25 -6.06 -29.93
C SER A 116 -8.07 -5.96 -31.23
N PRO A 117 -9.36 -6.37 -31.24
CA PRO A 117 -10.16 -6.33 -32.45
C PRO A 117 -10.24 -4.89 -32.92
N ILE A 118 -9.61 -4.60 -34.05
CA ILE A 118 -9.65 -3.30 -34.72
C ILE A 118 -11.12 -3.02 -35.00
N GLN A 119 -11.72 -2.09 -34.24
CA GLN A 119 -13.02 -1.52 -34.58
C GLN A 119 -12.83 -0.75 -35.89
N ARG A 120 -13.06 -1.43 -37.02
CA ARG A 120 -13.25 -0.77 -38.31
C ARG A 120 -14.61 -0.09 -38.26
N SER A 121 -14.61 1.14 -37.79
CA SER A 121 -15.71 2.08 -37.99
C SER A 121 -16.00 2.18 -39.48
N ARG A 122 -17.22 1.82 -39.89
CA ARG A 122 -17.78 2.14 -41.20
C ARG A 122 -18.49 3.48 -41.14
#